data_AF-A0A8S3UNQ1-F1
#
_entry.id   AF-A0A8S3UNQ1-F1
#
_cell.length_a   1.000
_cell.length_b   1.000
_cell.length_c   1.000
_cell.angle_alpha   90.00
_cell.angle_beta   90.00
_cell.angle_gamma   90.00
#
_symmetry.space_group_name_H-M   'P 1'
#
loop_
_entity.id
_entity.type
_entity.pdbx_description
1 polymer ?
#
loop_
_entity_poly.entity_id
_entity_poly.type
_entity_poly.pdbx_seq_one_letter_code
_entity_poly.pdbx_strand_id
1 'polypeptide(L)'
;MDFIGHYKTQKAYSYYQSGFVDTVFCATLNGSQIIKSNVTPSQSIRNEPHDVWLAVNNENEIQVSWCSCIAGLAQTCNHVIAVLYKIEFATNMGYNDPSCTSVPCGWNTSTKKNVQPCRLSDLNLRRDNRSKISGSTMDNAEVNLQFKLKYDPRREDHKSDGQVEGLYSSLHRVRPIKYFLLVFQILRLKLIVQNQCLMQEKFLPKTVQIQAVS
;
A
#
# COMPACT_ATOMS: atom_id res chain seq x y z
N MET A 1 -34.44 7.05 -31.36
CA MET A 1 -33.56 8.13 -31.91
C MET A 1 -32.43 8.24 -30.90
N ASP A 2 -31.47 7.30 -30.95
CA ASP A 2 -30.57 7.00 -29.81
C ASP A 2 -29.08 7.02 -30.18
N PHE A 3 -28.78 7.41 -31.42
CA PHE A 3 -27.45 7.28 -32.02
C PHE A 3 -26.36 8.05 -31.24
N ILE A 4 -26.69 9.23 -30.71
CA ILE A 4 -25.72 10.09 -30.04
C ILE A 4 -25.30 9.57 -28.66
N GLY A 5 -26.21 8.92 -27.92
CA GLY A 5 -25.96 8.34 -26.61
C GLY A 5 -25.11 7.07 -26.72
N HIS A 6 -25.43 6.21 -27.69
CA HIS A 6 -24.66 5.00 -27.96
C HIS A 6 -23.21 5.29 -28.33
N TYR A 7 -22.95 6.31 -29.16
CA TYR A 7 -21.59 6.68 -29.52
C TYR A 7 -20.75 7.10 -28.30
N LYS A 8 -21.29 7.96 -27.42
CA LYS A 8 -20.58 8.41 -26.21
C LYS A 8 -20.24 7.24 -25.29
N THR A 9 -21.22 6.36 -25.10
CA THR A 9 -21.12 5.17 -24.26
C THR A 9 -20.06 4.19 -24.79
N GLN A 10 -20.11 3.87 -26.08
CA GLN A 10 -19.14 2.99 -26.73
C GLN A 10 -17.72 3.57 -26.69
N LYS A 11 -17.59 4.87 -26.91
CA LYS A 11 -16.30 5.55 -26.84
C LYS A 11 -15.75 5.55 -25.42
N ALA A 12 -16.58 5.84 -24.42
CA ALA A 12 -16.20 5.76 -23.01
C ALA A 12 -15.75 4.36 -22.60
N TYR A 13 -16.48 3.33 -23.03
CA TYR A 13 -16.11 1.93 -22.80
C TYR A 13 -14.73 1.59 -23.40
N SER A 14 -14.42 2.13 -24.59
CA SER A 14 -13.08 1.97 -25.20
C SER A 14 -11.96 2.58 -24.36
N TYR A 15 -12.15 3.74 -23.70
CA TYR A 15 -11.14 4.30 -22.79
C TYR A 15 -10.88 3.37 -21.59
N TYR A 16 -11.95 2.85 -21.01
CA TYR A 16 -11.85 1.88 -19.92
C TYR A 16 -11.12 0.61 -20.37
N GLN A 17 -11.56 -0.01 -21.47
CA GLN A 17 -10.99 -1.25 -22.00
C GLN A 17 -9.53 -1.09 -22.43
N SER A 18 -9.14 0.09 -22.92
CA SER A 18 -7.76 0.39 -23.33
C SER A 18 -6.82 0.71 -22.16
N GLY A 19 -7.31 0.69 -20.92
CA GLY A 19 -6.51 1.01 -19.74
C GLY A 19 -6.13 2.49 -19.62
N PHE A 20 -6.88 3.39 -20.24
CA PHE A 20 -6.60 4.84 -20.18
C PHE A 20 -7.09 5.49 -18.88
N VAL A 21 -7.92 4.79 -18.11
CA VAL A 21 -8.36 5.22 -16.79
C VAL A 21 -7.36 4.72 -15.75
N ASP A 22 -6.70 5.66 -15.08
CA ASP A 22 -5.73 5.39 -14.02
C ASP A 22 -6.42 4.97 -12.72
N THR A 23 -5.67 4.84 -11.63
CA THR A 23 -6.14 4.46 -10.31
C THR A 23 -7.26 5.38 -9.84
N VAL A 24 -8.34 4.75 -9.36
CA VAL A 24 -9.51 5.46 -8.84
C VAL A 24 -9.35 5.59 -7.33
N PHE A 25 -9.37 6.81 -6.84
CA PHE A 25 -9.37 7.14 -5.42
C PHE A 25 -10.79 7.43 -4.97
N CYS A 26 -11.18 6.92 -3.81
CA CYS A 26 -12.49 7.17 -3.21
C CYS A 26 -12.29 7.64 -1.77
N ALA A 27 -13.05 8.67 -1.38
CA ALA A 27 -13.10 9.19 -0.02
C ALA A 27 -14.57 9.43 0.36
N THR A 28 -14.95 9.03 1.57
CA THR A 28 -16.30 9.29 2.09
C THR A 28 -16.28 10.52 2.98
N LEU A 29 -17.12 11.51 2.67
CA LEU A 29 -17.27 12.77 3.40
C LEU A 29 -18.75 13.02 3.69
N ASN A 30 -19.13 13.10 4.97
CA ASN A 30 -20.50 13.45 5.42
C ASN A 30 -21.63 12.63 4.77
N GLY A 31 -21.37 11.37 4.40
CA GLY A 31 -22.35 10.53 3.69
C GLY A 31 -22.39 10.75 2.17
N SER A 32 -21.44 11.47 1.59
CA SER A 32 -21.22 11.49 0.15
C SER A 32 -19.86 10.86 -0.17
N GLN A 33 -19.80 10.08 -1.24
CA GLN A 33 -18.55 9.51 -1.75
C GLN A 33 -17.98 10.43 -2.82
N ILE A 34 -16.78 10.92 -2.59
CA ILE A 34 -16.01 11.70 -3.55
C ILE A 34 -15.02 10.77 -4.21
N ILE A 35 -15.07 10.73 -5.52
CA ILE A 35 -14.23 9.89 -6.36
C ILE A 35 -13.34 10.79 -7.20
N LYS A 36 -12.05 10.46 -7.28
CA LYS A 36 -11.05 11.14 -8.09
C LYS A 36 -10.27 10.13 -8.92
N SER A 37 -10.01 10.45 -10.19
CA SER A 37 -9.22 9.62 -11.09
C SER A 37 -8.56 10.49 -12.16
N ASN A 38 -7.50 9.97 -12.78
CA ASN A 38 -6.89 10.55 -13.97
C ASN A 38 -7.27 9.73 -15.20
N VAL A 39 -7.53 10.39 -16.34
CA VAL A 39 -7.86 9.72 -17.60
C VAL A 39 -6.98 10.23 -18.72
N THR A 40 -6.25 9.32 -19.35
CA THR A 40 -5.33 9.63 -20.45
C THR A 40 -6.13 10.00 -21.72
N PRO A 41 -5.80 11.11 -22.41
CA PRO A 41 -6.46 11.48 -23.66
C PRO A 41 -6.15 10.48 -24.77
N SER A 42 -7.15 10.08 -25.55
CA SER A 42 -6.96 9.10 -26.64
C SER A 42 -6.17 9.64 -27.83
N GLN A 43 -6.23 10.96 -28.08
CA GLN A 43 -5.57 11.59 -29.23
C GLN A 43 -4.17 12.10 -28.90
N SER A 44 -3.81 12.16 -27.62
CA SER A 44 -2.48 12.60 -27.20
C SER A 44 -2.07 11.94 -25.90
N ILE A 45 -1.64 10.68 -26.02
CA ILE A 45 -1.24 9.82 -24.89
C ILE A 45 -0.02 10.40 -24.14
N ARG A 46 0.79 11.24 -24.81
CA ARG A 46 1.96 11.89 -24.21
C ARG A 46 1.63 13.16 -23.43
N ASN A 47 0.41 13.69 -23.57
CA ASN A 47 -0.02 14.87 -22.83
C ASN A 47 -0.40 14.50 -21.40
N GLU A 48 -0.51 15.53 -20.56
CA GLU A 48 -0.99 15.40 -19.20
C GLU A 48 -2.40 14.77 -19.17
N PRO A 49 -2.62 13.74 -18.34
CA PRO A 49 -3.93 13.15 -18.14
C PRO A 49 -4.97 14.17 -17.68
N HIS A 50 -6.24 13.93 -18.03
CA HIS A 50 -7.34 14.73 -17.52
C HIS A 50 -7.69 14.32 -16.10
N ASP A 51 -7.64 15.27 -15.16
CA ASP A 51 -8.24 15.13 -13.85
C ASP A 51 -9.75 14.98 -13.98
N VAL A 52 -10.29 13.95 -13.33
CA VAL A 52 -11.72 13.68 -13.21
C VAL A 52 -12.08 13.57 -11.74
N TRP A 53 -13.13 14.26 -11.33
CA TRP A 53 -13.75 14.02 -10.02
C TRP A 53 -15.27 13.96 -10.15
N LEU A 54 -15.89 13.18 -9.27
CA LEU A 54 -17.34 13.06 -9.19
C LEU A 54 -17.75 12.80 -7.74
N ALA A 55 -18.93 13.31 -7.39
CA ALA A 55 -19.53 13.09 -6.07
C ALA A 55 -20.79 12.26 -6.23
N VAL A 56 -20.89 11.21 -5.41
CA VAL A 56 -21.98 10.24 -5.39
C VAL A 56 -22.63 10.27 -4.01
N ASN A 57 -23.95 10.27 -3.97
CA ASN A 57 -24.70 10.17 -2.73
C ASN A 57 -24.72 8.71 -2.22
N ASN A 58 -25.14 8.48 -0.98
CA ASN A 58 -25.36 7.14 -0.42
C ASN A 58 -26.36 6.29 -1.22
N GLU A 59 -27.24 6.94 -2.01
CA GLU A 59 -28.23 6.29 -2.87
C GLU A 59 -27.64 5.87 -4.24
N ASN A 60 -26.31 5.94 -4.41
CA ASN A 60 -25.60 5.69 -5.67
C ASN A 60 -25.98 6.63 -6.83
N GLU A 61 -26.58 7.77 -6.51
CA GLU A 61 -26.86 8.83 -7.48
C GLU A 61 -25.67 9.77 -7.63
N ILE A 62 -25.29 10.07 -8.88
CA ILE A 62 -24.23 11.03 -9.19
C ILE A 62 -24.79 12.44 -9.05
N GLN A 63 -24.31 13.18 -8.03
CA GLN A 63 -24.76 14.55 -7.79
C GLN A 63 -24.06 15.56 -8.69
N VAL A 64 -22.74 15.37 -8.87
CA VAL A 64 -21.92 16.26 -9.70
C VAL A 64 -20.74 15.48 -10.26
N SER A 65 -20.32 15.86 -11.46
CA SER A 65 -19.05 15.42 -12.01
C SER A 65 -18.35 16.57 -12.72
N TRP A 66 -17.03 16.48 -12.79
CA TRP A 66 -16.17 17.44 -13.44
C TRP A 66 -14.98 16.73 -14.05
N CYS A 67 -14.52 17.26 -15.17
CA CYS A 67 -13.34 16.77 -15.87
C CYS A 67 -12.60 17.96 -16.49
N SER A 68 -11.26 17.94 -16.44
CA SER A 68 -10.44 19.04 -16.97
C SER A 68 -10.45 19.16 -18.50
N CYS A 69 -10.98 18.16 -19.21
CA CYS A 69 -11.11 18.21 -20.67
C CYS A 69 -12.10 19.30 -21.13
N ILE A 70 -11.96 19.77 -22.37
CA ILE A 70 -12.81 20.82 -22.97
C ILE A 70 -14.32 20.48 -22.87
N ALA A 71 -14.68 19.21 -23.03
CA ALA A 71 -16.06 18.74 -22.92
C ALA A 71 -16.55 18.54 -21.47
N GLY A 72 -15.66 18.63 -20.48
CA GLY A 72 -15.93 18.34 -19.06
C GLY A 72 -16.75 19.43 -18.37
N LEU A 73 -16.83 20.62 -18.96
CA LEU A 73 -17.74 21.69 -18.52
C LEU A 73 -19.22 21.28 -18.60
N ALA A 74 -19.57 20.32 -19.46
CA ALA A 74 -20.92 19.80 -19.61
C ALA A 74 -21.26 18.64 -18.66
N GLN A 75 -20.41 18.34 -17.66
CA GLN A 75 -20.60 17.29 -16.64
C GLN A 75 -20.77 15.84 -17.18
N THR A 76 -20.64 15.62 -18.50
CA THR A 76 -20.95 14.32 -19.13
C THR A 76 -20.00 14.02 -20.31
N CYS A 77 -18.70 14.15 -20.06
CA CYS A 77 -17.69 13.77 -21.05
C CYS A 77 -17.42 12.25 -21.01
N ASN A 78 -16.86 11.71 -22.09
CA ASN A 78 -16.55 10.28 -22.17
C ASN A 78 -15.53 9.84 -21.10
N HIS A 79 -14.71 10.75 -20.57
CA HIS A 79 -13.75 10.44 -19.51
C HIS A 79 -14.45 10.14 -18.17
N VAL A 80 -15.50 10.92 -17.82
CA VAL A 80 -16.31 10.66 -16.61
C VAL A 80 -16.99 9.30 -16.73
N ILE A 81 -17.60 9.00 -17.88
CA ILE A 81 -18.28 7.72 -18.12
C ILE A 81 -17.28 6.55 -18.06
N ALA A 82 -16.06 6.73 -18.58
CA ALA A 82 -15.02 5.71 -18.50
C ALA A 82 -14.61 5.39 -17.05
N VAL A 83 -14.54 6.40 -16.18
CA VAL A 83 -14.30 6.21 -14.74
C VAL A 83 -15.44 5.42 -14.10
N LEU A 84 -16.70 5.74 -14.44
CA LEU A 84 -17.86 4.99 -13.96
C LEU A 84 -17.82 3.52 -14.38
N TYR A 85 -17.45 3.21 -15.62
CA TYR A 85 -17.26 1.83 -16.07
C TYR A 85 -16.20 1.08 -15.25
N LYS A 86 -15.09 1.76 -14.91
CA LYS A 86 -14.05 1.17 -14.07
C LYS A 86 -14.57 0.86 -12.66
N ILE A 87 -15.38 1.74 -12.09
CA ILE A 87 -15.97 1.56 -10.75
C ILE A 87 -16.99 0.43 -10.76
N GLU A 88 -17.87 0.38 -11.77
CA GLU A 88 -18.85 -0.69 -11.95
C GLU A 88 -18.12 -2.04 -12.04
N PHE A 89 -17.08 -2.13 -12.86
CA PHE A 89 -16.29 -3.34 -12.99
C PHE A 89 -15.57 -3.72 -11.69
N ALA A 90 -14.96 -2.75 -10.99
CA ALA A 90 -14.30 -3.00 -9.71
C ALA A 90 -15.27 -3.50 -8.64
N THR A 91 -16.49 -2.95 -8.62
CA THR A 91 -17.57 -3.35 -7.70
C THR A 91 -18.07 -4.75 -8.03
N ASN A 92 -18.31 -5.05 -9.31
CA ASN A 92 -18.77 -6.37 -9.76
C ASN A 92 -17.73 -7.47 -9.51
N MET A 93 -16.45 -7.14 -9.62
CA MET A 93 -15.34 -8.07 -9.37
C MET A 93 -14.94 -8.17 -7.90
N GLY A 94 -15.50 -7.35 -7.01
CA GLY A 94 -15.15 -7.34 -5.60
C GLY A 94 -13.77 -6.75 -5.28
N TYR A 95 -13.17 -5.95 -6.17
CA TYR A 95 -11.87 -5.31 -5.93
C TYR A 95 -11.91 -4.15 -4.94
N ASN A 96 -13.06 -3.88 -4.32
CA ASN A 96 -13.23 -2.86 -3.28
C ASN A 96 -12.72 -3.32 -1.90
N ASP A 97 -12.32 -4.59 -1.75
CA ASP A 97 -11.76 -5.08 -0.49
C ASP A 97 -10.40 -4.42 -0.20
N PRO A 98 -10.14 -4.01 1.05
CA PRO A 98 -8.85 -3.43 1.41
C PRO A 98 -7.73 -4.44 1.15
N SER A 99 -6.67 -3.99 0.48
CA SER A 99 -5.45 -4.79 0.28
C SER A 99 -5.01 -5.44 1.61
N CYS A 100 -4.46 -6.65 1.54
CA CYS A 100 -3.94 -7.35 2.73
C CYS A 100 -2.84 -6.54 3.47
N THR A 101 -2.23 -5.56 2.81
CA THR A 101 -1.29 -4.60 3.42
C THR A 101 -1.98 -3.42 4.11
N SER A 102 -3.20 -3.08 3.71
CA SER A 102 -4.03 -2.02 4.30
C SER A 102 -4.79 -2.51 5.54
N VAL A 103 -4.98 -3.83 5.65
CA VAL A 103 -5.50 -4.49 6.84
C VAL A 103 -4.36 -4.68 7.85
N PRO A 104 -4.58 -4.42 9.16
CA PRO A 104 -3.58 -4.72 10.17
C PRO A 104 -3.14 -6.19 10.09
N CYS A 105 -1.82 -6.40 10.09
CA CYS A 105 -1.24 -7.71 9.87
C CYS A 105 -1.76 -8.75 10.89
N GLY A 106 -2.46 -9.78 10.41
CA GLY A 106 -3.14 -10.77 11.25
C GLY A 106 -2.24 -11.54 12.21
N TRP A 107 -0.92 -11.55 11.96
CA TRP A 107 0.08 -12.11 12.87
C TRP A 107 0.02 -11.50 14.28
N ASN A 108 -0.34 -10.22 14.38
CA ASN A 108 -0.41 -9.52 15.66
C ASN A 108 -1.77 -9.66 16.38
N THR A 109 -2.74 -10.34 15.77
CA THR A 109 -4.12 -10.41 16.29
C THR A 109 -4.25 -11.35 17.49
N SER A 110 -3.27 -12.23 17.78
CA SER A 110 -3.39 -13.25 18.83
C SER A 110 -2.18 -13.41 19.78
N THR A 111 -1.22 -12.49 19.80
CA THR A 111 -0.05 -12.60 20.71
C THR A 111 -0.21 -11.76 21.99
N LYS A 112 -1.43 -11.35 22.34
CA LYS A 112 -1.70 -10.78 23.67
C LYS A 112 -1.89 -11.88 24.71
N LYS A 113 -0.90 -12.76 24.86
CA LYS A 113 -0.73 -13.43 26.15
C LYS A 113 -0.09 -12.39 27.06
N ASN A 114 -0.73 -12.07 28.17
CA ASN A 114 -0.11 -11.26 29.22
C ASN A 114 1.00 -12.09 29.87
N VAL A 115 2.14 -12.20 29.17
CA VAL A 115 3.32 -12.93 29.66
C VAL A 115 4.10 -11.94 30.51
N GLN A 116 4.20 -12.23 31.81
CA GLN A 116 5.08 -11.48 32.68
C GLN A 116 6.54 -11.76 32.28
N PRO A 117 7.38 -10.73 32.13
CA PRO A 117 8.79 -10.93 31.83
C PRO A 117 9.43 -11.77 32.96
N CYS A 118 10.04 -12.90 32.60
CA CYS A 118 10.78 -13.74 33.52
C CYS A 118 12.27 -13.71 33.16
N ARG A 119 13.14 -14.08 34.12
CA ARG A 119 14.57 -14.23 33.83
C ARG A 119 14.76 -15.39 32.85
N LEU A 120 15.82 -15.34 32.06
CA LEU A 120 16.13 -16.40 31.09
C LEU A 120 16.26 -17.78 31.77
N SER A 121 16.72 -17.82 33.03
CA SER A 121 16.78 -19.02 33.87
C SER A 121 15.41 -19.67 34.13
N ASP A 122 14.36 -18.84 34.15
CA ASP A 122 13.02 -19.24 34.57
C ASP A 122 12.11 -19.48 33.33
N LEU A 123 12.67 -19.32 32.12
CA LEU A 123 11.95 -19.51 30.87
C LEU A 123 11.73 -21.00 30.61
N ASN A 124 10.48 -21.44 30.75
CA ASN A 124 10.11 -22.82 30.44
C ASN A 124 9.96 -23.01 28.92
N LEU A 125 11.08 -23.31 28.26
CA LEU A 125 11.12 -23.66 26.84
C LEU A 125 10.50 -25.05 26.62
N ARG A 126 9.18 -25.09 26.55
CA ARG A 126 8.47 -26.32 26.18
C ARG A 126 8.77 -26.64 24.72
N ARG A 127 9.40 -27.79 24.49
CA ARG A 127 9.47 -28.40 23.16
C ARG A 127 8.08 -28.96 22.83
N ASP A 128 7.43 -28.37 21.88
CA ASP A 128 6.25 -28.92 21.22
C ASP A 128 6.66 -30.20 20.49
N ASN A 129 6.30 -31.34 21.09
CA ASN A 129 6.48 -32.64 20.45
C ASN A 129 5.51 -32.73 19.28
N ARG A 130 5.99 -32.50 18.05
CA ARG A 130 5.33 -33.06 16.87
C ARG A 130 5.27 -34.56 17.07
N SER A 131 4.07 -35.14 17.10
CA SER A 131 3.86 -36.58 17.25
C SER A 131 4.73 -37.30 16.23
N LYS A 132 5.76 -38.01 16.71
CA LYS A 132 6.57 -38.88 15.86
C LYS A 132 5.63 -39.99 15.39
N ILE A 133 5.36 -40.04 14.09
CA ILE A 133 4.84 -41.25 13.45
C ILE A 133 5.85 -42.34 13.79
N SER A 134 5.41 -43.37 14.49
CA SER A 134 6.23 -44.48 14.98
C SER A 134 6.90 -45.18 13.80
N GLY A 135 8.18 -44.90 13.55
CA GLY A 135 8.92 -45.58 12.48
C GLY A 135 10.37 -45.16 12.23
N SER A 136 10.93 -44.19 12.96
CA SER A 136 12.35 -43.83 12.78
C SER A 136 13.23 -44.42 13.89
N THR A 137 13.99 -45.45 13.51
CA THR A 137 15.11 -46.06 14.24
C THR A 137 16.06 -44.97 14.77
N MET A 138 16.59 -45.16 15.99
CA MET A 138 17.41 -44.18 16.72
C MET A 138 18.64 -43.67 15.96
N ASP A 139 19.12 -44.45 14.99
CA ASP A 139 20.29 -44.17 14.16
C ASP A 139 20.12 -42.91 13.27
N ASN A 140 18.88 -42.60 12.87
CA ASN A 140 18.60 -41.45 12.00
C ASN A 140 18.72 -40.09 12.69
N ALA A 141 18.65 -40.04 14.03
CA ALA A 141 18.72 -38.79 14.78
C ALA A 141 20.16 -38.26 14.89
N GLU A 142 21.12 -39.17 15.11
CA GLU A 142 22.55 -38.83 15.23
C GLU A 142 23.15 -38.44 13.87
N VAL A 143 22.76 -39.14 12.80
CA VAL A 143 23.13 -38.80 11.42
C VAL A 143 22.55 -37.43 11.01
N ASN A 144 21.30 -37.10 11.39
CA ASN A 144 20.73 -35.77 11.13
C ASN A 144 21.45 -34.66 11.88
N LEU A 145 21.87 -34.90 13.13
CA LEU A 145 22.61 -33.91 13.92
C LEU A 145 23.98 -33.64 13.30
N GLN A 146 24.70 -34.69 12.90
CA GLN A 146 25.97 -34.57 12.18
C GLN A 146 25.80 -33.84 10.85
N PHE A 147 24.76 -34.13 10.07
CA PHE A 147 24.48 -33.42 8.81
C PHE A 147 24.19 -31.94 9.03
N LYS A 148 23.43 -31.61 10.09
CA LYS A 148 23.07 -30.24 10.42
C LYS A 148 24.26 -29.43 10.96
N LEU A 149 25.17 -30.08 11.68
CA LEU A 149 26.44 -29.49 12.13
C LEU A 149 27.42 -29.28 10.96
N LYS A 150 27.39 -30.17 9.95
CA LYS A 150 28.24 -30.09 8.75
C LYS A 150 27.67 -29.17 7.67
N TYR A 151 26.39 -28.78 7.77
CA TYR A 151 25.74 -27.97 6.76
C TYR A 151 26.21 -26.51 6.81
N ASP A 152 27.08 -26.15 5.87
CA ASP A 152 27.43 -24.77 5.56
C ASP A 152 26.70 -24.35 4.27
N PRO A 153 25.83 -23.33 4.30
CA PRO A 153 25.08 -22.89 3.13
C PRO A 153 25.95 -22.19 2.07
N ARG A 154 27.22 -21.90 2.36
CA ARG A 154 28.17 -21.32 1.39
C ARG A 154 28.52 -22.36 0.33
N ARG A 155 28.58 -21.94 -0.94
CA ARG A 155 29.12 -22.78 -2.02
C ARG A 155 30.58 -23.13 -1.74
N GLU A 156 31.02 -24.31 -2.19
CA GLU A 156 32.36 -24.87 -1.91
C GLU A 156 33.51 -23.90 -2.25
N ASP A 157 33.39 -23.16 -3.34
CA ASP A 157 34.33 -22.13 -3.81
C ASP A 157 34.44 -20.91 -2.88
N HIS A 158 33.43 -20.68 -2.02
CA HIS A 158 33.37 -19.58 -1.06
C HIS A 158 33.73 -20.01 0.39
N LYS A 159 34.16 -21.26 0.61
CA LYS A 159 34.55 -21.76 1.94
C LYS A 159 35.99 -21.39 2.35
N SER A 160 36.69 -20.53 1.61
CA SER A 160 38.04 -20.10 1.98
C SER A 160 38.01 -19.04 3.08
N ASP A 161 38.42 -19.42 4.29
CA ASP A 161 38.42 -18.54 5.48
C ASP A 161 39.47 -17.40 5.40
N GLY A 162 40.43 -17.49 4.49
CA GLY A 162 41.56 -16.56 4.40
C GLY A 162 41.22 -15.11 3.98
N GLN A 163 40.12 -14.89 3.28
CA GLN A 163 39.74 -13.53 2.83
C GLN A 163 38.96 -12.74 3.90
N VAL A 164 38.26 -13.41 4.81
CA VAL A 164 37.38 -12.76 5.80
C VAL A 164 38.19 -12.05 6.89
N GLU A 165 39.29 -12.65 7.33
CA GLU A 165 40.24 -12.07 8.29
C GLU A 165 40.91 -10.79 7.75
N GLY A 166 41.28 -10.79 6.46
CA GLY A 166 41.83 -9.61 5.78
C GLY A 166 40.82 -8.46 5.64
N LEU A 167 39.55 -8.80 5.37
CA LEU A 167 38.44 -7.84 5.33
C LEU A 167 38.14 -7.26 6.72
N TYR A 168 38.10 -8.08 7.76
CA TYR A 168 37.85 -7.63 9.13
C TYR A 168 38.96 -6.70 9.63
N SER A 169 40.21 -7.04 9.32
CA SER A 169 41.40 -6.21 9.59
C SER A 169 41.39 -4.88 8.82
N SER A 170 40.83 -4.88 7.61
CA SER A 170 40.67 -3.67 6.78
C SER A 170 39.52 -2.79 7.27
N LEU A 171 38.41 -3.38 7.71
CA LEU A 171 37.26 -2.67 8.29
C LEU A 171 37.60 -1.99 9.63
N HIS A 172 38.41 -2.62 10.49
CA HIS A 172 38.86 -1.99 11.73
C HIS A 172 39.82 -0.81 11.51
N ARG A 173 40.49 -0.74 10.35
CA ARG A 173 41.38 0.36 9.96
C ARG A 173 40.60 1.57 9.43
N VAL A 174 39.46 1.32 8.77
CA VAL A 174 38.54 2.36 8.29
C VAL A 174 37.49 2.65 9.36
N ARG A 175 37.89 3.27 10.48
CA ARG A 175 36.90 3.78 11.45
C ARG A 175 36.03 4.83 10.76
N PRO A 176 34.70 4.65 10.59
CA PRO A 176 33.85 5.67 9.99
C PRO A 176 33.46 6.70 11.06
N ILE A 177 34.43 7.42 11.60
CA ILE A 177 34.18 8.56 12.48
C ILE A 177 34.01 9.80 11.60
N LYS A 178 32.73 10.10 11.26
CA LYS A 178 32.12 11.46 11.10
C LYS A 178 31.08 11.59 9.98
N TYR A 179 31.02 10.71 8.97
CA TYR A 179 30.13 10.93 7.81
C TYR A 179 28.76 10.23 7.88
N PHE A 180 28.57 9.27 8.78
CA PHE A 180 27.30 8.52 8.87
C PHE A 180 26.17 9.31 9.55
N LEU A 181 26.50 10.28 10.40
CA LEU A 181 25.51 11.12 11.08
C LEU A 181 24.93 12.23 10.18
N LEU A 182 25.62 12.63 9.11
CA LEU A 182 25.16 13.69 8.22
C LEU A 182 24.05 13.22 7.28
N VAL A 183 24.06 11.94 6.87
CA VAL A 183 23.04 11.37 5.98
C VAL A 183 21.72 11.13 6.72
N PHE A 184 21.77 10.71 7.98
CA PHE A 184 20.56 10.52 8.81
C PHE A 184 19.87 11.85 9.18
N GLN A 185 20.61 12.95 9.30
CA GLN A 185 20.03 14.25 9.63
C GLN A 185 19.29 14.87 8.43
N ILE A 186 19.79 14.67 7.20
CA ILE A 186 19.15 15.18 5.97
C ILE A 186 17.87 14.40 5.62
N LEU A 187 17.85 13.08 5.87
CA LEU A 187 16.65 12.26 5.63
C LEU A 187 15.53 12.50 6.66
N ARG A 188 15.85 12.90 7.89
CA ARG A 188 14.83 13.28 8.88
C ARG A 188 14.16 14.63 8.58
N LEU A 189 14.86 15.59 7.96
CA LEU A 189 14.28 16.91 7.64
C LEU A 189 13.27 16.85 6.49
N LYS A 190 13.48 16.00 5.47
CA LYS A 190 12.50 15.85 4.38
C LYS A 190 11.18 15.19 4.83
N LEU A 191 11.23 14.27 5.79
CA LEU A 191 10.02 13.62 6.30
C LEU A 191 9.18 14.51 7.22
N ILE A 192 9.80 15.49 7.90
CA ILE A 192 9.08 16.43 8.79
C ILE A 192 8.33 17.49 7.97
N VAL A 193 8.91 17.99 6.87
CA VAL A 193 8.25 19.01 6.02
C VAL A 193 7.01 18.44 5.30
N GLN A 194 7.03 17.18 4.86
CA GLN A 194 5.85 16.54 4.26
C GLN A 194 4.73 16.29 5.28
N ASN A 195 5.05 16.03 6.55
CA ASN A 195 4.05 15.79 7.59
C ASN A 195 3.48 17.08 8.21
N GLN A 196 4.19 18.22 8.14
CA GLN A 196 3.63 19.51 8.57
C GLN A 196 2.60 20.07 7.58
N CYS A 197 2.74 19.80 6.28
CA CYS A 197 1.77 20.22 5.28
C CYS A 197 0.41 19.49 5.45
N LEU A 198 0.42 18.23 5.87
CA LEU A 198 -0.79 17.44 6.15
C LEU A 198 -1.50 17.80 7.49
N MET A 199 -0.88 18.64 8.32
CA MET A 199 -1.44 19.07 9.61
C MET A 199 -2.04 20.49 9.57
N GLN A 200 -1.76 21.30 8.56
CA GLN A 200 -2.31 22.67 8.46
C GLN A 200 -3.72 22.75 7.85
N GLU A 201 -4.20 21.74 7.12
CA GLU A 201 -5.60 21.71 6.65
C GLU A 201 -6.62 21.28 7.72
N LYS A 202 -6.17 20.84 8.91
CA LYS A 202 -7.06 20.45 10.02
C LYS A 202 -7.32 21.57 11.04
N PHE A 203 -6.93 22.81 10.74
CA PHE A 203 -7.11 23.97 11.63
C PHE A 203 -7.76 25.15 10.90
N LEU A 204 -9.03 25.00 10.51
CA LEU A 204 -9.94 26.13 10.39
C LEU A 204 -10.97 26.05 11.53
N PRO A 205 -11.14 27.13 12.32
CA PRO A 205 -11.98 27.12 13.50
C PRO A 205 -13.46 26.97 13.14
N LYS A 206 -14.16 26.14 13.93
CA LYS A 206 -15.62 26.13 14.04
C LYS A 206 -16.07 27.53 14.50
N THR A 207 -16.59 28.36 13.61
CA THR A 207 -17.24 29.62 13.99
C THR A 207 -18.70 29.36 14.31
N VAL A 208 -18.94 29.22 15.61
CA VAL A 208 -19.98 29.89 16.40
C VAL A 208 -21.33 30.19 15.72
N GLN A 209 -22.36 29.54 16.26
CA GLN A 209 -23.76 29.90 16.17
C GLN A 209 -24.00 31.34 16.66
N ILE A 210 -24.77 32.13 15.92
CA ILE A 210 -25.50 33.28 16.48
C ILE A 210 -26.97 33.14 16.10
N GLN A 211 -27.77 32.80 17.10
CA GLN A 211 -29.20 33.01 17.17
C GLN A 211 -29.47 34.52 17.15
N ALA A 212 -30.40 34.99 16.30
CA ALA A 212 -31.09 36.25 16.52
C ALA A 212 -32.58 35.94 16.63
N VAL A 213 -33.05 35.98 17.87
CA VAL A 213 -34.45 36.07 18.24
C VAL A 213 -34.85 37.54 18.12
N SER A 214 -35.84 37.81 17.27
CA SER A 214 -36.91 38.80 17.52
C SER A 214 -38.02 38.58 16.50
#